data_AF-A0A1Z7YYF5-F1
#
_entry.id   AF-A0A1Z7YYF5-F1
#
_cell.length_a   1.000
_cell.length_b   1.000
_cell.length_c   1.000
_cell.angle_alpha   90.00
_cell.angle_beta   90.00
_cell.angle_gamma   90.00
#
_symmetry.space_group_name_H-M   'P 1'
#
loop_
_entity.id
_entity.type
_entity.pdbx_description
1 polymer ?
#
loop_
_entity_poly.entity_id
_entity_poly.type
_entity_poly.pdbx_seq_one_letter_code
_entity_poly.pdbx_strand_id
1 'polypeptide(L)'
;MNFAPFYEFFEEMFGMFDNDFSIIFQTLFTKGGYNDMGWILLGIPLVFLGLFYFLWKYPYHTKLHYWLYLGFIALIVGVVTFSSVNLTLANFLVHTNPLFVEFTEGLILFYAILNACLSILVSYIFSLGLRLKSKVQKHLPH
;
A
#
# COMPACT_ATOMS: atom_id res chain seq x y z
N MET A 1 14.41 -4.62 -6.97
CA MET A 1 14.05 -4.80 -5.54
C MET A 1 12.98 -5.89 -5.51
N ASN A 2 13.14 -6.92 -4.68
CA ASN A 2 12.17 -8.00 -4.56
C ASN A 2 11.38 -7.79 -3.26
N PHE A 3 10.06 -7.63 -3.36
CA PHE A 3 9.18 -7.43 -2.21
C PHE A 3 8.50 -8.73 -1.74
N ALA A 4 8.67 -9.85 -2.44
CA ALA A 4 8.03 -11.12 -2.07
C ALA A 4 8.32 -11.57 -0.62
N PRO A 5 9.56 -11.55 -0.11
CA PRO A 5 9.83 -11.98 1.27
C PRO A 5 9.12 -11.13 2.34
N PHE A 6 8.82 -9.87 2.02
CA PHE A 6 8.08 -8.99 2.92
C PHE A 6 6.61 -9.42 3.03
N TYR A 7 5.98 -9.79 1.91
CA TYR A 7 4.59 -10.26 1.90
C TYR A 7 4.46 -11.68 2.44
N GLU A 8 5.39 -12.58 2.12
CA GLU A 8 5.46 -13.93 2.69
C GLU A 8 5.47 -13.90 4.22
N PHE A 9 6.25 -12.99 4.83
CA PHE A 9 6.23 -12.79 6.28
C PHE A 9 4.83 -12.46 6.83
N PHE A 10 4.07 -11.59 6.15
CA PHE A 10 2.71 -11.26 6.58
C PHE A 10 1.73 -12.41 6.33
N GLU A 11 1.89 -13.13 5.24
CA GLU A 11 1.07 -14.31 4.93
C GLU A 11 1.26 -15.40 6.00
N GLU A 12 2.50 -15.67 6.42
CA GLU A 12 2.80 -16.59 7.51
C GLU A 12 2.26 -16.07 8.85
N MET A 13 2.50 -14.80 9.17
CA MET A 13 2.08 -14.20 10.43
C MET A 13 0.55 -14.19 10.61
N PHE A 14 -0.20 -14.00 9.52
CA PHE A 14 -1.66 -13.99 9.53
C PHE A 14 -2.29 -15.34 9.17
N GLY A 15 -1.48 -16.38 8.91
CA GLY A 15 -1.97 -17.72 8.57
C GLY A 15 -2.75 -17.77 7.25
N MET A 16 -2.42 -16.90 6.30
CA MET A 16 -3.06 -16.83 4.97
C MET A 16 -2.48 -17.84 3.99
N PHE A 17 -1.26 -18.34 4.25
CA PHE A 17 -0.62 -19.31 3.38
C PHE A 17 -1.28 -20.68 3.50
N ASP A 18 -1.72 -21.23 2.37
CA ASP A 18 -2.33 -22.55 2.27
C ASP A 18 -1.74 -23.30 1.07
N ASN A 19 -1.30 -24.54 1.32
CA ASN A 19 -0.67 -25.40 0.32
C ASN A 19 -1.63 -25.77 -0.82
N ASP A 20 -2.93 -25.91 -0.54
CA ASP A 20 -3.95 -26.25 -1.53
C ASP A 20 -4.12 -25.12 -2.56
N PHE A 21 -3.75 -23.89 -2.19
CA PHE A 21 -3.81 -22.68 -3.01
C PHE A 21 -2.43 -22.16 -3.43
N SER A 22 -1.37 -22.96 -3.27
CA SER A 22 0.02 -22.60 -3.59
C SER A 22 0.22 -21.99 -5.00
N ILE A 23 -0.58 -22.40 -5.98
CA ILE A 23 -0.52 -21.86 -7.35
C ILE A 23 -0.90 -20.37 -7.44
N ILE A 24 -1.75 -19.87 -6.52
CA ILE A 24 -2.12 -18.45 -6.44
C ILE A 24 -0.91 -17.62 -6.02
N PHE A 25 -0.21 -18.06 -4.96
CA PHE A 25 1.03 -17.44 -4.47
C PHE A 25 2.14 -17.50 -5.52
N GLN A 26 2.30 -18.65 -6.19
CA GLN A 26 3.24 -18.77 -7.30
C GLN A 26 2.91 -17.82 -8.46
N THR A 27 1.63 -17.58 -8.72
CA THR A 27 1.20 -16.61 -9.74
C THR A 27 1.53 -15.18 -9.32
N LEU A 28 1.32 -14.81 -8.06
CA LEU A 28 1.73 -13.50 -7.53
C LEU A 28 3.24 -13.28 -7.65
N PHE A 29 4.03 -14.33 -7.38
CA PHE A 29 5.47 -14.26 -7.51
C PHE A 29 5.93 -14.12 -8.97
N THR A 30 5.46 -15.01 -9.84
CA THR A 30 5.91 -15.09 -11.24
C THR A 30 5.44 -13.92 -12.11
N LYS A 31 4.23 -13.41 -11.87
CA LYS A 31 3.72 -12.22 -12.56
C LYS A 31 4.19 -10.90 -11.96
N GLY A 32 4.95 -10.93 -10.87
CA GLY A 32 5.48 -9.72 -10.23
C GLY A 32 4.49 -8.97 -9.35
N GLY A 33 3.34 -9.57 -8.99
CA GLY A 33 2.31 -8.94 -8.16
C GLY A 33 2.86 -8.44 -6.81
N TYR A 34 3.75 -9.19 -6.17
CA TYR A 34 4.42 -8.73 -4.93
C TYR A 34 5.23 -7.44 -5.13
N ASN A 35 5.91 -7.33 -6.26
CA ASN A 35 6.71 -6.15 -6.55
C ASN A 35 5.81 -4.95 -6.85
N ASP A 36 4.73 -5.15 -7.61
CA ASP A 36 3.75 -4.10 -7.87
C ASP A 36 3.14 -3.58 -6.57
N MET A 37 2.74 -4.48 -5.66
CA MET A 37 2.24 -4.11 -4.34
C MET A 37 3.26 -3.31 -3.52
N GLY A 38 4.53 -3.72 -3.53
CA GLY A 38 5.61 -3.00 -2.84
C GLY A 38 5.86 -1.60 -3.43
N TRP A 39 5.85 -1.47 -4.75
CA TRP A 39 5.97 -0.16 -5.42
C TRP A 39 4.75 0.72 -5.19
N ILE A 40 3.55 0.16 -5.12
CA ILE A 40 2.33 0.89 -4.73
C ILE A 40 2.47 1.42 -3.30
N LEU A 41 2.90 0.56 -2.36
CA LEU A 41 3.07 0.89 -0.95
C LEU A 41 4.10 2.00 -0.71
N LEU A 42 5.17 2.09 -1.50
CA LEU A 42 6.19 3.12 -1.34
C LEU A 42 5.98 4.33 -2.26
N GLY A 43 5.65 4.09 -3.51
CA GLY A 43 5.58 5.10 -4.56
C GLY A 43 4.42 6.07 -4.36
N ILE A 44 3.21 5.57 -4.09
CA ILE A 44 2.03 6.41 -3.91
C ILE A 44 2.21 7.35 -2.70
N PRO A 45 2.52 6.87 -1.49
CA PRO A 45 2.82 7.76 -0.36
C PRO A 45 3.86 8.82 -0.66
N LEU A 46 4.96 8.46 -1.33
CA LEU A 46 6.04 9.39 -1.64
C LEU A 46 5.56 10.52 -2.57
N VAL A 47 4.85 10.17 -3.64
CA VAL A 47 4.32 11.14 -4.62
C VAL A 47 3.31 12.06 -3.96
N PHE A 48 2.31 11.51 -3.25
CA PHE A 48 1.25 12.30 -2.63
C PHE A 48 1.80 13.18 -1.50
N LEU A 49 2.73 12.70 -0.67
CA LEU A 49 3.36 13.55 0.33
C LEU A 49 4.25 14.63 -0.28
N GLY A 50 4.90 14.34 -1.40
CA GLY A 50 5.61 15.36 -2.19
C GLY A 50 4.65 16.46 -2.65
N LEU A 51 3.53 16.08 -3.26
CA LEU A 51 2.49 17.01 -3.69
C LEU A 51 1.93 17.81 -2.50
N PHE A 52 1.66 17.15 -1.37
CA PHE A 52 1.20 17.79 -0.14
C PHE A 52 2.17 18.86 0.36
N TYR A 53 3.46 18.56 0.33
CA TYR A 53 4.51 19.49 0.75
C TYR A 53 4.62 20.71 -0.18
N PHE A 54 4.46 20.53 -1.49
CA PHE A 54 4.57 21.63 -2.45
C PHE A 54 3.29 22.48 -2.59
N LEU A 55 2.11 21.86 -2.49
CA LEU A 55 0.83 22.55 -2.71
C LEU A 55 0.37 23.36 -1.49
N TRP A 56 0.79 23.00 -0.28
CA TRP A 56 0.40 23.70 0.94
C TRP A 56 1.55 24.51 1.55
N LYS A 57 1.28 25.78 1.87
CA LYS A 57 2.22 26.69 2.55
C LYS A 57 2.53 26.23 3.99
N TYR A 58 1.59 25.56 4.65
CA TYR A 58 1.73 25.04 6.02
C TYR A 58 1.15 23.63 6.17
N PRO A 59 1.75 22.61 5.54
CA PRO A 59 1.15 21.29 5.41
C PRO A 59 0.93 20.59 6.77
N TYR A 60 1.73 20.93 7.77
CA TYR A 60 1.72 20.28 9.09
C TYR A 60 1.06 21.13 10.20
N HIS A 61 0.45 22.28 9.88
CA HIS A 61 -0.04 23.21 10.91
C HIS A 61 -1.26 22.68 11.65
N THR A 62 -2.20 22.07 10.93
CA THR A 62 -3.40 21.46 11.53
C THR A 62 -3.27 19.94 11.54
N LYS A 63 -3.16 19.35 12.74
CA LYS A 63 -3.05 17.89 12.94
C LYS A 63 -4.19 17.12 12.23
N LEU A 64 -5.41 17.66 12.24
CA LEU A 64 -6.56 17.03 11.59
C LEU A 64 -6.37 16.91 10.07
N HIS A 65 -5.97 18.00 9.41
CA HIS A 65 -5.73 18.00 7.96
C HIS A 65 -4.64 16.99 7.56
N TYR A 66 -3.57 16.92 8.35
CA TYR A 66 -2.52 15.94 8.15
C TYR A 66 -3.03 14.49 8.24
N TRP A 67 -3.79 14.15 9.29
CA TRP A 67 -4.35 12.80 9.44
C TRP A 67 -5.39 12.47 8.36
N LEU A 68 -6.22 13.43 7.96
CA LEU A 68 -7.15 13.25 6.83
C LEU A 68 -6.40 12.98 5.53
N TYR A 69 -5.27 13.66 5.31
CA TYR A 69 -4.45 13.44 4.13
C TYR A 69 -3.77 12.07 4.13
N LEU A 70 -3.27 11.61 5.28
CA LEU A 70 -2.76 10.24 5.41
C LEU A 70 -3.85 9.19 5.17
N GLY A 71 -5.05 9.41 5.69
CA GLY A 71 -6.20 8.53 5.45
C GLY A 71 -6.58 8.49 3.96
N PHE A 72 -6.52 9.63 3.27
CA PHE A 72 -6.72 9.70 1.83
C PHE A 72 -5.65 8.91 1.06
N ILE A 73 -4.36 9.05 1.39
CA ILE A 73 -3.29 8.24 0.80
C ILE A 73 -3.55 6.75 1.01
N ALA A 74 -3.92 6.36 2.23
CA ALA A 74 -4.18 4.97 2.56
C ALA A 74 -5.34 4.38 1.77
N LEU A 75 -6.41 5.15 1.56
CA LEU A 75 -7.52 4.77 0.71
C LEU A 75 -7.07 4.55 -0.74
N ILE A 76 -6.26 5.47 -1.29
CA ILE A 76 -5.73 5.33 -2.65
C ILE A 76 -4.83 4.10 -2.77
N VAL A 77 -3.92 3.89 -1.81
CA VAL A 77 -3.04 2.71 -1.79
C VAL A 77 -3.86 1.42 -1.74
N GLY A 78 -4.90 1.37 -0.89
CA GLY A 78 -5.80 0.21 -0.80
C GLY A 78 -6.50 -0.10 -2.12
N VAL A 79 -7.12 0.91 -2.75
CA VAL A 79 -7.85 0.74 -4.03
C VAL A 79 -6.92 0.33 -5.18
N VAL A 80 -5.74 0.95 -5.26
CA VAL A 80 -4.77 0.62 -6.31
C VAL A 80 -4.17 -0.77 -6.09
N THR A 81 -3.89 -1.14 -4.84
CA THR A 81 -3.45 -2.52 -4.49
C THR A 81 -4.53 -3.53 -4.86
N PHE A 82 -5.78 -3.31 -4.46
CA PHE A 82 -6.90 -4.18 -4.80
C PHE A 82 -6.98 -4.41 -6.31
N SER A 83 -6.94 -3.33 -7.09
CA SER A 83 -7.03 -3.39 -8.56
C SER A 83 -5.85 -4.14 -9.18
N SER A 84 -4.63 -3.90 -8.67
CA SER A 84 -3.40 -4.55 -9.17
C SER A 84 -3.39 -6.05 -8.90
N VAL A 85 -3.74 -6.47 -7.68
CA VAL A 85 -3.79 -7.88 -7.30
C VAL A 85 -4.93 -8.59 -8.04
N ASN A 86 -6.10 -7.96 -8.16
CA ASN A 86 -7.22 -8.49 -8.93
C ASN A 86 -6.82 -8.75 -10.38
N LEU A 87 -6.16 -7.80 -11.04
CA LEU A 87 -5.67 -7.97 -12.41
C LEU A 87 -4.64 -9.10 -12.52
N THR A 88 -3.78 -9.26 -11.51
CA THR A 88 -2.78 -10.33 -11.47
C THR A 88 -3.41 -11.72 -11.37
N LEU A 89 -4.47 -11.82 -10.54
CA LEU A 89 -5.17 -13.05 -10.17
C LEU A 89 -6.50 -13.27 -10.92
N ALA A 90 -6.80 -12.47 -11.94
CA ALA A 90 -8.09 -12.49 -12.65
C ALA A 90 -8.50 -13.89 -13.14
N ASN A 91 -7.54 -14.73 -13.53
CA ASN A 91 -7.79 -16.10 -13.98
C ASN A 91 -8.39 -17.01 -12.88
N PHE A 92 -8.11 -16.75 -11.61
CA PHE A 92 -8.65 -17.53 -10.49
C PHE A 92 -10.02 -17.03 -10.04
N LEU A 93 -10.39 -15.80 -10.40
CA LEU A 93 -11.71 -15.22 -10.10
C LEU A 93 -12.82 -15.75 -11.02
N VAL A 94 -12.46 -16.25 -12.21
CA VAL A 94 -13.41 -16.88 -13.15
C VAL A 94 -13.32 -18.40 -13.14
N HIS A 95 -12.69 -18.98 -12.12
CA HIS A 95 -12.45 -20.41 -12.03
C HIS A 95 -13.75 -21.17 -11.69
N THR A 96 -13.90 -22.38 -12.23
CA THR A 96 -15.09 -23.23 -11.98
C THR A 96 -15.19 -23.72 -10.54
N ASN A 97 -14.09 -23.71 -9.77
CA ASN A 97 -14.08 -24.17 -8.39
C ASN A 97 -14.35 -22.98 -7.45
N PRO A 98 -15.49 -22.96 -6.73
CA PRO A 98 -15.85 -21.83 -5.87
C PRO A 98 -14.84 -21.57 -4.75
N LEU A 99 -14.14 -22.61 -4.27
CA LEU A 99 -13.13 -22.46 -3.22
C LEU A 99 -11.95 -21.58 -3.67
N PHE A 100 -11.53 -21.70 -4.93
CA PHE A 100 -10.47 -20.86 -5.49
C PHE A 100 -10.90 -19.41 -5.63
N VAL A 101 -12.15 -19.18 -6.02
CA VAL A 101 -12.70 -17.83 -6.17
C VAL A 101 -12.77 -17.16 -4.81
N GLU A 102 -13.38 -17.81 -3.81
CA GLU A 102 -13.54 -17.27 -2.45
C GLU A 102 -12.20 -16.98 -1.79
N PHE A 103 -11.24 -17.92 -1.90
CA PHE A 103 -9.90 -17.71 -1.37
C PHE A 103 -9.19 -16.54 -2.06
N THR A 104 -9.29 -16.45 -3.40
CA THR A 104 -8.67 -15.36 -4.17
C THR A 104 -9.25 -14.00 -3.79
N GLU A 105 -10.57 -13.89 -3.65
CA GLU A 105 -11.23 -12.65 -3.22
C GLU A 105 -10.80 -12.23 -1.82
N GLY A 106 -10.76 -13.17 -0.88
CA GLY A 106 -10.26 -12.94 0.47
C GLY A 106 -8.81 -12.47 0.48
N LEU A 107 -7.96 -13.09 -0.34
CA LEU A 107 -6.54 -12.74 -0.46
C LEU A 107 -6.33 -11.34 -1.07
N ILE A 108 -7.09 -10.98 -2.12
CA ILE A 108 -7.06 -9.64 -2.71
C ILE A 108 -7.42 -8.58 -1.66
N LEU A 109 -8.52 -8.82 -0.92
CA LEU A 109 -8.96 -7.90 0.12
C LEU A 109 -7.93 -7.79 1.25
N PHE A 110 -7.34 -8.92 1.65
CA PHE A 110 -6.28 -8.95 2.65
C PHE A 110 -5.10 -8.06 2.26
N TYR A 111 -4.54 -8.19 1.05
CA TYR A 111 -3.42 -7.34 0.62
C TYR A 111 -3.81 -5.87 0.50
N ALA A 112 -5.01 -5.57 0.03
CA ALA A 112 -5.50 -4.20 -0.08
C ALA A 112 -5.57 -3.52 1.31
N ILE A 113 -6.11 -4.22 2.31
CA ILE A 113 -6.17 -3.74 3.70
C ILE A 113 -4.77 -3.64 4.30
N LEU A 114 -3.93 -4.66 4.11
CA LEU A 114 -2.55 -4.69 4.60
C LEU A 114 -1.77 -3.48 4.08
N ASN A 115 -1.76 -3.26 2.76
CA ASN A 115 -1.08 -2.12 2.14
C ASN A 115 -1.68 -0.78 2.58
N ALA A 116 -3.01 -0.67 2.71
CA ALA A 116 -3.65 0.55 3.21
C ALA A 116 -3.16 0.88 4.64
N CYS A 117 -3.16 -0.10 5.54
CA CYS A 117 -2.66 0.07 6.91
C CYS A 117 -1.17 0.44 6.96
N LEU A 118 -0.34 -0.30 6.22
CA LEU A 118 1.10 -0.05 6.16
C LEU A 118 1.43 1.31 5.55
N SER A 119 0.62 1.77 4.59
CA SER A 119 0.84 3.07 3.96
C SER A 119 0.70 4.24 4.93
N ILE A 120 -0.11 4.11 5.99
CA ILE A 120 -0.20 5.13 7.05
C ILE A 120 1.14 5.25 7.75
N LEU A 121 1.76 4.12 8.10
CA LEU A 121 3.07 4.08 8.75
C LEU A 121 4.18 4.61 7.83
N VAL A 122 4.21 4.14 6.58
CA VAL A 122 5.18 4.60 5.56
C VAL A 122 5.04 6.09 5.33
N SER A 123 3.80 6.57 5.15
CA SER A 123 3.52 7.98 4.94
C SER A 123 3.94 8.82 6.15
N TYR A 124 3.69 8.33 7.36
CA TYR A 124 4.14 8.97 8.58
C TYR A 124 5.68 9.09 8.60
N ILE A 125 6.42 8.02 8.28
CA ILE A 125 7.88 8.03 8.22
C ILE A 125 8.39 9.01 7.16
N PHE A 126 7.83 8.98 5.95
CA PHE A 126 8.19 9.92 4.88
C PHE A 126 7.90 11.37 5.25
N SER A 127 6.80 11.64 5.96
CA SER A 127 6.49 12.98 6.44
C SER A 127 7.55 13.51 7.40
N LEU A 128 8.14 12.67 8.26
CA LEU A 128 9.22 13.07 9.16
C LEU A 128 10.46 13.50 8.36
N GLY A 129 10.81 12.72 7.34
CA GLY A 129 11.92 13.05 6.43
C GLY A 129 11.71 14.38 5.69
N LEU A 130 10.51 14.60 5.14
CA LEU A 130 10.15 15.86 4.47
C LEU A 130 10.14 17.04 5.45
N ARG A 131 9.67 16.83 6.68
CA ARG A 131 9.68 17.84 7.73
C ARG A 131 11.09 18.26 8.12
N LEU A 132 12.05 17.34 8.19
CA LEU A 132 13.46 17.67 8.46
C LEU A 132 14.09 18.54 7.37
N LYS A 133 13.69 18.33 6.11
CA LYS A 133 14.14 19.15 4.96
C LYS A 133 13.32 20.42 4.76
N SER A 134 12.27 20.61 5.56
CA SER A 134 11.37 21.74 5.43
C SER A 134 12.05 23.03 5.86
N LYS A 135 12.35 23.90 4.89
CA LYS A 135 12.77 25.28 5.11
C LYS A 135 11.57 26.13 5.54
N VAL A 136 10.88 25.76 6.63
CA VAL A 136 10.02 26.73 7.32
C VAL A 136 10.97 27.81 7.86
N GLN A 137 11.11 28.88 7.09
CA GLN A 137 11.91 30.04 7.43
C GLN A 137 11.35 30.63 8.72
N LYS A 138 11.95 30.28 9.86
CA LYS A 138 11.72 30.96 11.15
C LYS A 138 12.07 32.47 11.14
N HIS A 139 12.50 33.03 10.01
CA HIS A 139 13.21 34.31 9.92
C HIS A 139 12.55 35.37 9.04
N LEU A 140 11.32 35.16 8.54
CA LEU A 140 10.54 36.26 7.96
C LEU A 140 9.50 36.72 8.99
N PRO A 141 9.55 37.99 9.46
CA PRO A 141 8.56 38.52 10.37
C PRO A 141 7.19 38.57 9.66
N HIS A 142 6.15 38.19 10.41
CA HIS A 142 4.75 38.39 10.04
C HIS A 142 4.40 39.89 10.02
#